data_AF-A0A0Q5CUS8-F1
#
_entry.id   AF-A0A0Q5CUS8-F1
#
_cell.length_a   1.000
_cell.length_b   1.000
_cell.length_c   1.000
_cell.angle_alpha   90.00
_cell.angle_beta   90.00
_cell.angle_gamma   90.00
#
_symmetry.space_group_name_H-M   'P 1'
#
loop_
_entity.id
_entity.type
_entity.pdbx_description
1 polymer ?
#
loop_
_entity_poly.entity_id
_entity_poly.type
_entity_poly.pdbx_seq_one_letter_code
_entity_poly.pdbx_strand_id
1 'polypeptide(L)'
;MSGAIAAALSLMCALQPASAQSNRATLAQSGTNNLANIEQMASAQNAVATITQTGNNNIAGTPGGAAGIMQMNAQNVTATITQNGNANQAAMMQDDVDNSTAAFTQLGNNNQMTARQQAVSAANITARQDGTSNFAEFAQLDVANGTVTTRQVGTSNELSVRQERAANTSPVVEQDGTANVANVTQYLDYYSTPSIYQNGMRNEANMVQNNARDTQAMTVRQTGMDNRATVNNSGMRNASIVTQTGNNNLATVSKTMNFNESEIRQLGNLNTATITQNGTTATAAQPNVAMIMQLGNNGNATLAQTGSNNRATIVQR
;
A
#
# COMPACT_ATOMS: atom_id res chain seq x y z
N MET A 1 38.99 -3.42 26.10
CA MET A 1 37.82 -3.30 26.99
C MET A 1 36.92 -2.24 26.36
N SER A 2 35.66 -2.44 25.97
CA SER A 2 34.65 -3.43 26.30
C SER A 2 33.88 -3.84 25.05
N GLY A 3 33.79 -5.15 24.77
CA GLY A 3 32.85 -5.67 23.78
C GLY A 3 31.43 -5.60 24.36
N ALA A 4 30.56 -4.81 23.73
CA ALA A 4 29.15 -4.79 24.06
C ALA A 4 28.51 -6.08 23.53
N ILE A 5 28.11 -6.94 24.47
CA ILE A 5 27.39 -8.18 24.23
C ILE A 5 26.02 -7.81 23.63
N ALA A 6 25.75 -8.28 22.40
CA ALA A 6 24.43 -8.21 21.80
C ALA A 6 23.47 -9.10 22.60
N ALA A 7 22.53 -8.48 23.31
CA ALA A 7 21.47 -9.20 24.02
C ALA A 7 20.35 -9.53 23.04
N ALA A 8 20.44 -10.69 22.38
CA ALA A 8 19.30 -11.31 21.69
C ALA A 8 18.41 -11.96 22.75
N LEU A 9 17.36 -11.26 23.19
CA LEU A 9 16.38 -11.82 24.12
C LEU A 9 15.24 -12.49 23.34
N SER A 10 15.43 -13.76 22.95
CA SER A 10 14.35 -14.59 22.40
C SER A 10 13.55 -15.21 23.55
N LEU A 11 12.42 -14.62 23.93
CA LEU A 11 11.53 -15.19 24.94
C LEU A 11 10.57 -16.19 24.27
N MET A 12 10.99 -17.45 24.14
CA MET A 12 10.14 -18.54 23.66
C MET A 12 9.30 -19.08 24.82
N CYS A 13 8.09 -18.56 25.01
CA CYS A 13 7.18 -19.08 26.04
C CYS A 13 6.31 -20.21 25.44
N ALA A 14 6.80 -21.45 25.52
CA ALA A 14 6.01 -22.64 25.24
C ALA A 14 5.49 -23.23 26.57
N LEU A 15 4.18 -23.18 26.80
CA LEU A 15 3.53 -23.86 27.92
C LEU A 15 2.41 -24.79 27.41
N GLN A 16 2.77 -26.09 27.36
CA GLN A 16 1.93 -27.29 27.51
C GLN A 16 1.21 -27.84 26.24
N PRO A 17 0.95 -29.17 26.17
CA PRO A 17 1.17 -29.99 24.97
C PRO A 17 -0.08 -30.18 24.11
N ALA A 18 -0.01 -29.87 22.82
CA ALA A 18 -1.03 -30.28 21.84
C ALA A 18 -0.40 -30.44 20.44
N SER A 19 -0.54 -31.65 19.87
CA SER A 19 -0.28 -32.05 18.47
C SER A 19 0.75 -31.24 17.66
N ALA A 20 1.99 -31.75 17.56
CA ALA A 20 2.99 -31.46 16.51
C ALA A 20 2.88 -30.09 15.80
N GLN A 21 3.04 -28.99 16.53
CA GLN A 21 3.06 -27.63 15.99
C GLN A 21 4.42 -27.36 15.32
N SER A 22 4.49 -27.35 13.99
CA SER A 22 5.74 -27.13 13.23
C SER A 22 6.04 -25.62 13.01
N ASN A 23 5.94 -24.82 14.06
CA ASN A 23 6.26 -23.38 13.96
C ASN A 23 7.79 -23.19 13.94
N ARG A 24 8.27 -22.26 13.11
CA ARG A 24 9.70 -21.96 12.97
C ARG A 24 9.96 -20.46 13.09
N ALA A 25 10.68 -20.07 14.14
CA ALA A 25 11.23 -18.74 14.30
C ALA A 25 12.72 -18.73 13.93
N THR A 26 13.19 -17.70 13.24
CA THR A 26 14.61 -17.47 12.95
C THR A 26 14.94 -15.99 13.14
N LEU A 27 15.95 -15.70 13.95
CA LEU A 27 16.45 -14.35 14.18
C LEU A 27 17.96 -14.32 13.90
N ALA A 28 18.38 -13.47 12.97
CA ALA A 28 19.78 -13.21 12.65
C ALA A 28 20.07 -11.71 12.74
N GLN A 29 21.08 -11.32 13.52
CA GLN A 29 21.44 -9.91 13.72
C GLN A 29 22.97 -9.74 13.59
N SER A 30 23.40 -8.68 12.91
CA SER A 30 24.79 -8.26 12.81
C SER A 30 24.91 -6.75 12.97
N GLY A 31 25.88 -6.29 13.77
CA GLY A 31 26.08 -4.89 14.14
C GLY A 31 25.76 -4.59 15.62
N THR A 32 25.51 -3.32 15.97
CA THR A 32 25.33 -2.88 17.36
C THR A 32 23.91 -2.38 17.64
N ASN A 33 23.41 -2.60 18.86
CA ASN A 33 22.11 -2.09 19.35
C ASN A 33 20.87 -2.46 18.50
N ASN A 34 20.89 -3.58 17.77
CA ASN A 34 19.69 -4.06 17.09
C ASN A 34 18.74 -4.72 18.10
N LEU A 35 17.44 -4.40 18.01
CA LEU A 35 16.37 -4.99 18.81
C LEU A 35 15.43 -5.78 17.90
N ALA A 36 15.07 -7.00 18.29
CA ALA A 36 14.09 -7.79 17.58
C ALA A 36 13.34 -8.73 18.53
N ASN A 37 12.05 -8.92 18.29
CA ASN A 37 11.23 -9.88 19.03
C ASN A 37 10.31 -10.63 18.06
N ILE A 38 10.18 -11.94 18.24
CA ILE A 38 9.25 -12.82 17.53
C ILE A 38 8.36 -13.49 18.57
N GLU A 39 7.06 -13.33 18.43
CA GLU A 39 6.05 -13.97 19.28
C GLU A 39 5.11 -14.81 18.40
N GLN A 40 5.14 -16.13 18.61
CA GLN A 40 4.24 -17.09 17.95
C GLN A 40 3.41 -17.76 19.04
N MET A 41 2.08 -17.60 19.01
CA MET A 41 1.20 -18.17 20.02
C MET A 41 0.86 -19.64 19.71
N ALA A 42 0.52 -20.40 20.74
CA ALA A 42 0.25 -21.85 20.66
C ALA A 42 -0.91 -22.25 19.74
N SER A 43 -1.74 -21.32 19.25
CA SER A 43 -2.77 -21.61 18.26
C SER A 43 -2.30 -21.54 16.80
N ALA A 44 -1.07 -21.06 16.56
CA ALA A 44 -0.50 -21.01 15.21
C ALA A 44 0.01 -22.40 14.77
N GLN A 45 -0.21 -22.77 13.51
CA GLN A 45 0.23 -24.03 12.90
C GLN A 45 1.00 -23.74 11.61
N ASN A 46 2.17 -24.36 11.43
CA ASN A 46 3.05 -24.13 10.28
C ASN A 46 3.42 -22.64 10.07
N ALA A 47 3.50 -21.87 11.16
CA ALA A 47 3.85 -20.47 11.09
C ALA A 47 5.38 -20.29 11.03
N VAL A 48 5.86 -19.58 10.02
CA VAL A 48 7.27 -19.21 9.87
C VAL A 48 7.44 -17.72 10.14
N ALA A 49 8.37 -17.38 11.03
CA ALA A 49 8.75 -16.01 11.33
C ALA A 49 10.26 -15.86 11.18
N THR A 50 10.71 -14.96 10.31
CA THR A 50 12.14 -14.70 10.09
C THR A 50 12.45 -13.22 10.23
N ILE A 51 13.41 -12.86 11.06
CA ILE A 51 13.95 -11.51 11.17
C ILE A 51 15.45 -11.56 10.86
N THR A 52 15.89 -10.75 9.90
CA THR A 52 17.32 -10.53 9.59
C THR A 52 17.64 -9.05 9.69
N GLN A 53 18.58 -8.66 10.55
CA GLN A 53 19.01 -7.28 10.73
C GLN A 53 20.53 -7.16 10.53
N THR A 54 20.96 -6.23 9.69
CA THR A 54 22.37 -5.89 9.47
C THR A 54 22.56 -4.38 9.61
N GLY A 55 23.53 -3.96 10.42
CA GLY A 55 23.83 -2.55 10.72
C GLY A 55 23.49 -2.18 12.17
N ASN A 56 23.27 -0.91 12.48
CA ASN A 56 23.15 -0.45 13.87
C ASN A 56 21.77 0.11 14.23
N ASN A 57 21.33 -0.09 15.47
CA ASN A 57 20.08 0.46 16.01
C ASN A 57 18.80 0.05 15.25
N ASN A 58 18.81 -1.02 14.46
CA ASN A 58 17.59 -1.48 13.78
C ASN A 58 16.62 -2.11 14.79
N ILE A 59 15.33 -1.85 14.64
CA ILE A 59 14.27 -2.33 15.52
C ILE A 59 13.28 -3.16 14.69
N ALA A 60 13.07 -4.42 15.07
CA ALA A 60 11.93 -5.21 14.63
C ALA A 60 10.95 -5.27 15.81
N GLY A 61 9.98 -4.36 15.81
CA GLY A 61 9.03 -4.06 16.89
C GLY A 61 8.47 -2.63 16.79
N THR A 62 7.36 -2.33 17.46
CA THR A 62 6.82 -0.96 17.53
C THR A 62 7.55 -0.13 18.60
N PRO A 63 7.54 1.22 18.51
CA PRO A 63 8.01 2.07 19.60
C PRO A 63 7.07 1.86 20.80
N GLY A 64 7.52 1.11 21.82
CA GLY A 64 6.70 0.80 23.01
C GLY A 64 6.67 -0.66 23.44
N GLY A 65 7.33 -1.57 22.70
CA GLY A 65 7.61 -2.93 23.19
C GLY A 65 6.74 -4.05 22.64
N ALA A 66 5.91 -3.81 21.62
CA ALA A 66 5.22 -4.91 20.94
C ALA A 66 6.20 -5.71 20.06
N ALA A 67 5.91 -7.00 19.87
CA ALA A 67 6.75 -7.90 19.08
C ALA A 67 6.96 -7.38 17.63
N GLY A 68 8.15 -7.63 17.08
CA GLY A 68 8.48 -7.33 15.68
C GLY A 68 7.68 -8.19 14.72
N ILE A 69 7.54 -9.47 15.03
CA ILE A 69 6.57 -10.35 14.38
C ILE A 69 5.68 -10.94 15.48
N MET A 70 4.37 -10.74 15.38
CA MET A 70 3.37 -11.38 16.23
C MET A 70 2.43 -12.23 15.36
N GLN A 71 2.33 -13.52 15.64
CA GLN A 71 1.46 -14.46 14.94
C GLN A 71 0.50 -15.13 15.94
N MET A 72 -0.80 -14.85 15.79
CA MET A 72 -1.89 -15.36 16.63
C MET A 72 -2.92 -16.06 15.75
N ASN A 73 -3.36 -17.27 16.13
CA ASN A 73 -4.38 -18.05 15.38
C ASN A 73 -4.06 -18.25 13.89
N ALA A 74 -2.77 -18.33 13.53
CA ALA A 74 -2.33 -18.28 12.13
C ALA A 74 -1.97 -19.69 11.59
N GLN A 75 -2.47 -20.04 10.40
CA GLN A 75 -2.20 -21.33 9.74
C GLN A 75 -1.46 -21.12 8.42
N ASN A 76 -0.36 -21.85 8.20
CA ASN A 76 0.45 -21.78 6.96
C ASN A 76 0.88 -20.34 6.60
N VAL A 77 1.30 -19.57 7.60
CA VAL A 77 1.72 -18.17 7.41
C VAL A 77 3.24 -18.03 7.37
N THR A 78 3.72 -17.08 6.58
CA THR A 78 5.14 -16.69 6.57
C THR A 78 5.25 -15.19 6.81
N ALA A 79 5.99 -14.78 7.83
CA ALA A 79 6.34 -13.40 8.13
C ALA A 79 7.86 -13.24 8.04
N THR A 80 8.33 -12.31 7.22
CA THR A 80 9.76 -12.01 7.06
C THR A 80 10.02 -10.53 7.16
N ILE A 81 10.98 -10.14 8.02
CA ILE A 81 11.50 -8.77 8.13
C ILE A 81 13.00 -8.81 7.84
N THR A 82 13.44 -8.08 6.81
CA THR A 82 14.86 -7.87 6.50
C THR A 82 15.19 -6.39 6.58
N GLN A 83 16.13 -6.01 7.46
CA GLN A 83 16.57 -4.64 7.65
C GLN A 83 18.08 -4.56 7.43
N ASN A 84 18.52 -3.72 6.49
CA ASN A 84 19.93 -3.51 6.20
C ASN A 84 20.26 -2.00 6.19
N GLY A 85 20.99 -1.54 7.20
CA GLY A 85 21.37 -0.15 7.41
C GLY A 85 21.19 0.26 8.87
N ASN A 86 20.88 1.52 9.15
CA ASN A 86 20.83 2.01 10.53
C ASN A 86 19.44 2.51 10.93
N ALA A 87 19.04 2.24 12.17
CA ALA A 87 17.82 2.78 12.77
C ALA A 87 16.53 2.52 11.97
N ASN A 88 16.49 1.45 11.16
CA ASN A 88 15.25 1.05 10.50
C ASN A 88 14.31 0.39 11.50
N GLN A 89 13.01 0.61 11.36
CA GLN A 89 11.97 0.04 12.19
C GLN A 89 10.96 -0.76 11.37
N ALA A 90 10.66 -2.00 11.77
CA ALA A 90 9.63 -2.80 11.13
C ALA A 90 8.80 -3.56 12.16
N ALA A 91 7.48 -3.64 11.97
CA ALA A 91 6.60 -4.47 12.79
C ALA A 91 5.53 -5.14 11.94
N MET A 92 5.20 -6.38 12.27
CA MET A 92 4.24 -7.20 11.55
C MET A 92 3.38 -7.98 12.53
N MET A 93 2.07 -7.76 12.47
CA MET A 93 1.08 -8.49 13.25
C MET A 93 0.17 -9.28 12.30
N GLN A 94 0.05 -10.58 12.54
CA GLN A 94 -0.85 -11.50 11.85
C GLN A 94 -1.76 -12.15 12.91
N ASP A 95 -3.05 -11.84 12.88
CA ASP A 95 -4.07 -12.39 13.77
C ASP A 95 -5.20 -13.04 12.95
N ASP A 96 -5.51 -14.32 13.20
CA ASP A 96 -6.51 -15.10 12.45
C ASP A 96 -6.22 -15.11 10.94
N VAL A 97 -5.02 -15.57 10.58
CA VAL A 97 -4.50 -15.51 9.21
C VAL A 97 -4.24 -16.91 8.65
N ASP A 98 -4.76 -17.21 7.47
CA ASP A 98 -4.52 -18.48 6.77
C ASP A 98 -3.81 -18.28 5.42
N ASN A 99 -2.86 -19.16 5.09
CA ASN A 99 -2.18 -19.24 3.78
C ASN A 99 -1.59 -17.92 3.26
N SER A 100 -1.06 -17.07 4.14
CA SER A 100 -0.67 -15.69 3.81
C SER A 100 0.81 -15.42 4.07
N THR A 101 1.45 -14.67 3.17
CA THR A 101 2.86 -14.27 3.29
C THR A 101 3.00 -12.77 3.43
N ALA A 102 3.72 -12.30 4.44
CA ALA A 102 4.09 -10.91 4.57
C ALA A 102 5.61 -10.77 4.66
N ALA A 103 6.19 -9.99 3.75
CA ALA A 103 7.62 -9.85 3.56
C ALA A 103 8.02 -8.38 3.42
N PHE A 104 8.84 -7.91 4.36
CA PHE A 104 9.32 -6.54 4.47
C PHE A 104 10.82 -6.48 4.25
N THR A 105 11.26 -5.59 3.36
CA THR A 105 12.68 -5.29 3.13
C THR A 105 12.94 -3.80 3.27
N GLN A 106 13.81 -3.41 4.20
CA GLN A 106 14.22 -2.02 4.42
C GLN A 106 15.72 -1.90 4.19
N LEU A 107 16.12 -1.08 3.21
CA LEU A 107 17.51 -0.71 2.96
C LEU A 107 17.72 0.78 3.26
N GLY A 108 18.81 1.11 3.95
CA GLY A 108 19.20 2.49 4.25
C GLY A 108 18.93 2.87 5.72
N ASN A 109 18.54 4.12 5.98
CA ASN A 109 18.50 4.65 7.35
C ASN A 109 17.11 5.14 7.77
N ASN A 110 16.71 4.93 9.02
CA ASN A 110 15.46 5.48 9.59
C ASN A 110 14.17 5.11 8.83
N ASN A 111 14.15 4.05 8.01
CA ASN A 111 12.91 3.66 7.33
C ASN A 111 11.98 2.94 8.30
N GLN A 112 10.68 3.17 8.20
CA GLN A 112 9.65 2.58 9.06
C GLN A 112 8.61 1.81 8.23
N MET A 113 8.29 0.59 8.64
CA MET A 113 7.30 -0.25 7.98
C MET A 113 6.43 -1.00 8.99
N THR A 114 5.11 -0.86 8.90
CA THR A 114 4.16 -1.56 9.79
C THR A 114 3.11 -2.31 8.99
N ALA A 115 2.86 -3.58 9.33
CA ALA A 115 1.72 -4.34 8.81
C ALA A 115 0.84 -4.86 9.94
N ARG A 116 -0.47 -4.79 9.70
CA ARG A 116 -1.49 -5.56 10.42
C ARG A 116 -2.32 -6.36 9.42
N GLN A 117 -2.29 -7.67 9.53
CA GLN A 117 -3.20 -8.60 8.85
C GLN A 117 -4.12 -9.22 9.91
N GLN A 118 -5.44 -9.04 9.77
CA GLN A 118 -6.44 -9.58 10.69
C GLN A 118 -7.57 -10.27 9.93
N ALA A 119 -7.89 -11.52 10.28
CA ALA A 119 -8.95 -12.31 9.64
C ALA A 119 -8.75 -12.42 8.11
N VAL A 120 -7.53 -12.74 7.66
CA VAL A 120 -7.19 -12.77 6.22
C VAL A 120 -6.86 -14.18 5.73
N SER A 121 -7.21 -14.48 4.48
CA SER A 121 -6.92 -15.76 3.83
C SER A 121 -6.26 -15.53 2.47
N ALA A 122 -5.14 -16.21 2.21
CA ALA A 122 -4.39 -16.09 0.96
C ALA A 122 -3.98 -14.64 0.61
N ALA A 123 -3.66 -13.81 1.62
CA ALA A 123 -3.33 -12.40 1.45
C ALA A 123 -1.83 -12.16 1.60
N ASN A 124 -1.17 -11.65 0.55
CA ASN A 124 0.26 -11.41 0.53
C ASN A 124 0.58 -9.92 0.63
N ILE A 125 1.61 -9.58 1.41
CA ILE A 125 2.18 -8.23 1.45
C ILE A 125 3.66 -8.34 1.11
N THR A 126 4.10 -7.68 0.03
CA THR A 126 5.51 -7.49 -0.29
C THR A 126 5.81 -6.01 -0.33
N ALA A 127 6.64 -5.54 0.59
CA ALA A 127 6.96 -4.12 0.70
C ALA A 127 8.47 -3.91 0.80
N ARG A 128 8.97 -2.98 -0.01
CA ARG A 128 10.39 -2.62 -0.07
C ARG A 128 10.58 -1.11 0.08
N GLN A 129 11.46 -0.72 1.00
CA GLN A 129 11.95 0.65 1.18
C GLN A 129 13.45 0.71 0.89
N ASP A 130 13.88 1.68 0.11
CA ASP A 130 15.28 1.93 -0.23
C ASP A 130 15.59 3.42 -0.08
N GLY A 131 16.33 3.80 0.96
CA GLY A 131 16.75 5.18 1.19
C GLY A 131 16.62 5.60 2.64
N THR A 132 16.15 6.83 2.89
CA THR A 132 16.15 7.40 4.25
C THR A 132 14.79 7.90 4.69
N SER A 133 14.37 7.56 5.90
CA SER A 133 13.15 8.09 6.53
C SER A 133 11.86 7.81 5.76
N ASN A 134 11.81 6.78 4.91
CA ASN A 134 10.56 6.38 4.26
C ASN A 134 9.63 5.70 5.28
N PHE A 135 8.33 5.96 5.18
CA PHE A 135 7.29 5.39 6.02
C PHE A 135 6.28 4.62 5.17
N ALA A 136 5.93 3.41 5.59
CA ALA A 136 4.90 2.59 4.95
C ALA A 136 4.04 1.89 5.99
N GLU A 137 2.72 2.03 5.88
CA GLU A 137 1.75 1.35 6.71
C GLU A 137 0.81 0.49 5.85
N PHE A 138 0.59 -0.74 6.30
CA PHE A 138 -0.29 -1.71 5.67
C PHE A 138 -1.32 -2.23 6.66
N ALA A 139 -2.59 -2.15 6.30
CA ALA A 139 -3.68 -2.73 7.07
C ALA A 139 -4.57 -3.60 6.15
N GLN A 140 -4.64 -4.90 6.41
CA GLN A 140 -5.57 -5.82 5.75
C GLN A 140 -6.49 -6.43 6.81
N LEU A 141 -7.79 -6.17 6.69
CA LEU A 141 -8.84 -6.66 7.60
C LEU A 141 -9.92 -7.37 6.79
N ASP A 142 -10.23 -8.62 7.12
CA ASP A 142 -11.24 -9.44 6.41
C ASP A 142 -10.94 -9.59 4.90
N VAL A 143 -9.68 -9.79 4.52
CA VAL A 143 -9.25 -9.85 3.11
C VAL A 143 -9.06 -11.30 2.63
N ALA A 144 -9.55 -11.61 1.43
CA ALA A 144 -9.36 -12.92 0.79
C ALA A 144 -8.65 -12.80 -0.57
N ASN A 145 -7.54 -13.52 -0.80
CA ASN A 145 -6.79 -13.45 -2.07
C ASN A 145 -6.30 -12.03 -2.44
N GLY A 146 -5.78 -11.26 -1.48
CA GLY A 146 -5.24 -9.91 -1.72
C GLY A 146 -3.72 -9.91 -1.88
N THR A 147 -3.13 -9.20 -2.84
CA THR A 147 -1.66 -9.04 -2.94
C THR A 147 -1.27 -7.56 -2.96
N VAL A 148 -0.65 -7.07 -1.89
CA VAL A 148 -0.12 -5.70 -1.83
C VAL A 148 1.35 -5.73 -2.24
N THR A 149 1.72 -4.99 -3.29
CA THR A 149 3.12 -4.83 -3.70
C THR A 149 3.50 -3.36 -3.67
N THR A 150 4.54 -3.01 -2.90
CA THR A 150 4.95 -1.61 -2.79
C THR A 150 6.47 -1.43 -2.81
N ARG A 151 6.90 -0.31 -3.42
CA ARG A 151 8.30 0.07 -3.58
C ARG A 151 8.44 1.57 -3.32
N GLN A 152 9.17 1.94 -2.27
CA GLN A 152 9.54 3.34 -2.00
C GLN A 152 11.04 3.49 -2.14
N VAL A 153 11.48 4.42 -2.99
CA VAL A 153 12.88 4.77 -3.18
C VAL A 153 13.09 6.25 -2.96
N GLY A 154 14.13 6.59 -2.19
CA GLY A 154 14.51 7.97 -1.91
C GLY A 154 14.28 8.36 -0.46
N THR A 155 13.80 9.59 -0.22
CA THR A 155 13.79 10.17 1.13
C THR A 155 12.41 10.61 1.57
N SER A 156 12.04 10.29 2.81
CA SER A 156 10.80 10.77 3.45
C SER A 156 9.50 10.45 2.68
N ASN A 157 9.46 9.42 1.83
CA ASN A 157 8.21 9.05 1.17
C ASN A 157 7.27 8.36 2.16
N GLU A 158 5.98 8.69 2.07
CA GLU A 158 4.92 8.16 2.93
C GLU A 158 3.93 7.34 2.10
N LEU A 159 3.59 6.16 2.59
CA LEU A 159 2.68 5.23 1.96
C LEU A 159 1.71 4.65 3.00
N SER A 160 0.42 4.70 2.70
CA SER A 160 -0.59 3.94 3.44
C SER A 160 -1.42 3.09 2.48
N VAL A 161 -1.54 1.80 2.77
CA VAL A 161 -2.42 0.89 2.03
C VAL A 161 -3.34 0.19 3.02
N ARG A 162 -4.64 0.45 2.90
CA ARG A 162 -5.69 -0.15 3.74
C ARG A 162 -6.70 -0.90 2.89
N GLN A 163 -6.90 -2.18 3.19
CA GLN A 163 -7.88 -3.05 2.54
C GLN A 163 -8.80 -3.64 3.59
N GLU A 164 -10.10 -3.44 3.43
CA GLU A 164 -11.12 -3.91 4.37
C GLU A 164 -12.21 -4.67 3.62
N ARG A 165 -12.47 -5.91 4.04
CA ARG A 165 -13.53 -6.77 3.49
C ARG A 165 -13.42 -6.93 1.97
N ALA A 166 -12.20 -7.01 1.46
CA ALA A 166 -11.90 -7.02 0.03
C ALA A 166 -11.43 -8.41 -0.44
N ALA A 167 -11.65 -8.74 -1.71
CA ALA A 167 -11.14 -9.99 -2.28
C ALA A 167 -10.59 -9.87 -3.71
N ASN A 168 -9.58 -10.68 -4.04
CA ASN A 168 -8.91 -10.65 -5.36
C ASN A 168 -8.40 -9.24 -5.71
N THR A 169 -7.82 -8.54 -4.74
CA THR A 169 -7.29 -7.19 -4.93
C THR A 169 -5.78 -7.21 -5.07
N SER A 170 -5.21 -6.35 -5.90
CA SER A 170 -3.75 -6.25 -6.03
C SER A 170 -3.27 -4.81 -6.19
N PRO A 171 -3.25 -4.01 -5.10
CA PRO A 171 -2.73 -2.65 -5.15
C PRO A 171 -1.22 -2.65 -5.39
N VAL A 172 -0.77 -1.79 -6.30
CA VAL A 172 0.64 -1.53 -6.59
C VAL A 172 0.93 -0.07 -6.28
N VAL A 173 1.92 0.19 -5.42
CA VAL A 173 2.36 1.57 -5.17
C VAL A 173 3.87 1.69 -5.32
N GLU A 174 4.28 2.60 -6.19
CA GLU A 174 5.67 2.91 -6.46
C GLU A 174 5.93 4.41 -6.29
N GLN A 175 6.85 4.75 -5.39
CA GLN A 175 7.28 6.12 -5.14
C GLN A 175 8.79 6.22 -5.33
N ASP A 176 9.23 7.14 -6.17
CA ASP A 176 10.62 7.45 -6.41
C ASP A 176 10.86 8.96 -6.21
N GLY A 177 11.67 9.31 -5.22
CA GLY A 177 12.08 10.68 -4.95
C GLY A 177 11.91 11.09 -3.50
N THR A 178 11.43 12.31 -3.26
CA THR A 178 11.45 12.93 -1.92
C THR A 178 10.06 13.37 -1.46
N ALA A 179 9.68 12.97 -0.25
CA ALA A 179 8.45 13.42 0.40
C ALA A 179 7.17 13.18 -0.41
N ASN A 180 7.13 12.14 -1.26
CA ASN A 180 5.90 11.78 -1.95
C ASN A 180 4.96 11.05 -0.98
N VAL A 181 3.66 11.28 -1.12
CA VAL A 181 2.60 10.69 -0.29
C VAL A 181 1.65 9.90 -1.18
N ALA A 182 1.43 8.63 -0.85
CA ALA A 182 0.51 7.76 -1.56
C ALA A 182 -0.42 7.03 -0.58
N ASN A 183 -1.73 7.20 -0.76
CA ASN A 183 -2.75 6.56 0.05
C ASN A 183 -3.68 5.72 -0.84
N VAL A 184 -3.81 4.43 -0.53
CA VAL A 184 -4.76 3.52 -1.17
C VAL A 184 -5.70 2.96 -0.12
N THR A 185 -7.00 3.21 -0.27
CA THR A 185 -8.05 2.60 0.56
C THR A 185 -9.00 1.80 -0.32
N GLN A 186 -9.23 0.54 0.05
CA GLN A 186 -10.16 -0.38 -0.62
C GLN A 186 -11.16 -0.94 0.40
N TYR A 187 -12.46 -0.79 0.16
CA TYR A 187 -13.51 -1.24 1.07
C TYR A 187 -14.60 -2.01 0.30
N LEU A 188 -14.85 -3.28 0.66
CA LEU A 188 -15.83 -4.16 -0.02
C LEU A 188 -15.53 -4.39 -1.51
N ASP A 189 -14.26 -4.33 -1.91
CA ASP A 189 -13.84 -4.43 -3.31
C ASP A 189 -13.60 -5.87 -3.74
N TYR A 190 -13.96 -6.20 -4.99
CA TYR A 190 -13.72 -7.50 -5.61
C TYR A 190 -13.08 -7.33 -6.99
N TYR A 191 -11.96 -8.00 -7.26
CA TYR A 191 -11.23 -7.88 -8.53
C TYR A 191 -10.83 -6.44 -8.86
N SER A 192 -9.91 -5.88 -8.06
CA SER A 192 -9.44 -4.50 -8.21
C SER A 192 -7.94 -4.37 -8.08
N THR A 193 -7.31 -3.69 -9.04
CA THR A 193 -5.85 -3.52 -9.15
C THR A 193 -5.43 -2.05 -9.22
N PRO A 194 -5.68 -1.25 -8.16
CA PRO A 194 -5.29 0.14 -8.14
C PRO A 194 -3.77 0.28 -8.20
N SER A 195 -3.29 1.26 -8.94
CA SER A 195 -1.87 1.54 -9.10
C SER A 195 -1.56 3.02 -8.90
N ILE A 196 -0.54 3.32 -8.09
CA ILE A 196 -0.01 4.67 -7.92
C ILE A 196 1.48 4.65 -8.28
N TYR A 197 1.87 5.54 -9.19
CA TYR A 197 3.26 5.76 -9.58
C TYR A 197 3.60 7.23 -9.39
N GLN A 198 4.53 7.54 -8.50
CA GLN A 198 4.98 8.91 -8.22
C GLN A 198 6.48 9.02 -8.44
N ASN A 199 6.90 9.97 -9.27
CA ASN A 199 8.30 10.31 -9.49
C ASN A 199 8.52 11.81 -9.25
N GLY A 200 9.42 12.15 -8.33
CA GLY A 200 9.79 13.53 -8.03
C GLY A 200 9.61 13.90 -6.56
N MET A 201 9.14 15.13 -6.30
CA MET A 201 9.11 15.67 -4.94
C MET A 201 7.71 16.13 -4.52
N ARG A 202 7.27 15.75 -3.32
CA ARG A 202 6.00 16.21 -2.72
C ARG A 202 4.76 15.94 -3.59
N ASN A 203 4.78 14.89 -4.41
CA ASN A 203 3.57 14.47 -5.10
C ASN A 203 2.64 13.75 -4.11
N GLU A 204 1.33 14.03 -4.20
CA GLU A 204 0.30 13.43 -3.36
C GLU A 204 -0.72 12.70 -4.24
N ALA A 205 -0.93 11.41 -3.98
CA ALA A 205 -1.89 10.57 -4.68
C ALA A 205 -2.78 9.86 -3.66
N ASN A 206 -4.07 10.16 -3.69
CA ASN A 206 -5.07 9.53 -2.84
C ASN A 206 -6.06 8.75 -3.73
N MET A 207 -6.16 7.45 -3.49
CA MET A 207 -7.08 6.58 -4.20
C MET A 207 -8.00 5.88 -3.22
N VAL A 208 -9.31 6.06 -3.41
CA VAL A 208 -10.35 5.40 -2.61
C VAL A 208 -11.27 4.62 -3.53
N GLN A 209 -11.46 3.35 -3.18
CA GLN A 209 -12.40 2.45 -3.82
C GLN A 209 -13.39 1.93 -2.76
N ASN A 210 -14.67 2.02 -3.08
CA ASN A 210 -15.74 1.58 -2.20
C ASN A 210 -16.78 0.78 -2.98
N ASN A 211 -16.95 -0.49 -2.62
CA ASN A 211 -17.85 -1.43 -3.27
C ASN A 211 -17.56 -1.56 -4.77
N ALA A 212 -16.28 -1.54 -5.14
CA ALA A 212 -15.83 -1.63 -6.50
C ALA A 212 -15.68 -3.09 -6.90
N ARG A 213 -16.47 -3.54 -7.89
CA ARG A 213 -16.37 -4.89 -8.48
C ARG A 213 -15.91 -4.82 -9.92
N ASP A 214 -15.02 -5.72 -10.33
CA ASP A 214 -14.46 -5.81 -11.69
C ASP A 214 -13.85 -4.47 -12.16
N THR A 215 -13.07 -3.82 -11.31
CA THR A 215 -12.44 -2.54 -11.64
C THR A 215 -11.25 -2.79 -12.56
N GLN A 216 -11.35 -2.36 -13.82
CA GLN A 216 -10.40 -2.77 -14.87
C GLN A 216 -9.07 -2.01 -14.85
N ALA A 217 -9.02 -0.76 -14.42
CA ALA A 217 -7.77 0.00 -14.33
C ALA A 217 -7.96 1.28 -13.52
N MET A 218 -7.26 1.40 -12.39
CA MET A 218 -7.21 2.63 -11.60
C MET A 218 -5.76 3.03 -11.47
N THR A 219 -5.35 4.08 -12.17
CA THR A 219 -3.95 4.47 -12.24
C THR A 219 -3.79 5.95 -12.02
N VAL A 220 -2.97 6.30 -11.03
CA VAL A 220 -2.44 7.65 -10.86
C VAL A 220 -0.95 7.61 -11.20
N ARG A 221 -0.52 8.45 -12.13
CA ARG A 221 0.88 8.66 -12.47
C ARG A 221 1.22 10.14 -12.35
N GLN A 222 2.17 10.46 -11.48
CA GLN A 222 2.63 11.82 -11.24
C GLN A 222 4.13 11.92 -11.48
N THR A 223 4.55 12.91 -12.24
CA THR A 223 5.96 13.20 -12.51
C THR A 223 6.23 14.69 -12.37
N GLY A 224 7.11 15.06 -11.44
CA GLY A 224 7.49 16.44 -11.15
C GLY A 224 7.33 16.79 -9.67
N MET A 225 6.96 18.05 -9.38
CA MET A 225 6.85 18.55 -8.01
C MET A 225 5.43 18.97 -7.65
N ASP A 226 5.01 18.67 -6.43
CA ASP A 226 3.76 19.19 -5.84
C ASP A 226 2.50 18.86 -6.67
N ASN A 227 2.51 17.76 -7.44
CA ASN A 227 1.29 17.33 -8.12
C ASN A 227 0.37 16.62 -7.15
N ARG A 228 -0.93 16.88 -7.26
CA ARG A 228 -1.96 16.28 -6.42
C ARG A 228 -3.04 15.60 -7.26
N ALA A 229 -3.30 14.34 -6.96
CA ALA A 229 -4.32 13.53 -7.61
C ALA A 229 -5.20 12.88 -6.56
N THR A 230 -6.52 13.02 -6.73
CA THR A 230 -7.50 12.32 -5.92
C THR A 230 -8.46 11.57 -6.84
N VAL A 231 -8.60 10.26 -6.62
CA VAL A 231 -9.48 9.40 -7.38
C VAL A 231 -10.40 8.64 -6.44
N ASN A 232 -11.69 8.97 -6.49
CA ASN A 232 -12.74 8.32 -5.71
C ASN A 232 -13.66 7.54 -6.66
N ASN A 233 -13.67 6.22 -6.56
CA ASN A 233 -14.57 5.37 -7.34
C ASN A 233 -15.47 4.53 -6.44
N SER A 234 -16.75 4.52 -6.77
CA SER A 234 -17.75 3.65 -6.15
C SER A 234 -18.57 2.95 -7.22
N GLY A 235 -18.90 1.67 -7.01
CA GLY A 235 -19.67 0.86 -7.97
C GLY A 235 -18.82 0.04 -8.93
N MET A 236 -19.48 -0.68 -9.85
CA MET A 236 -18.87 -1.74 -10.65
C MET A 236 -18.30 -1.24 -11.99
N ARG A 237 -17.20 -1.85 -12.44
CA ARG A 237 -16.60 -1.63 -13.77
C ARG A 237 -16.31 -0.15 -14.08
N ASN A 238 -15.72 0.53 -13.11
CA ASN A 238 -15.20 1.88 -13.28
C ASN A 238 -13.69 1.83 -13.57
N ALA A 239 -13.18 2.67 -14.45
CA ALA A 239 -11.74 2.77 -14.75
C ALA A 239 -11.29 4.22 -14.84
N SER A 240 -10.30 4.63 -14.04
CA SER A 240 -9.83 6.01 -13.98
C SER A 240 -8.33 6.08 -14.16
N ILE A 241 -7.89 6.89 -15.13
CA ILE A 241 -6.48 7.17 -15.37
C ILE A 241 -6.22 8.65 -15.14
N VAL A 242 -5.29 8.97 -14.26
CA VAL A 242 -4.80 10.33 -14.04
C VAL A 242 -3.31 10.34 -14.32
N THR A 243 -2.88 11.16 -15.27
CA THR A 243 -1.46 11.41 -15.57
C THR A 243 -1.17 12.90 -15.44
N GLN A 244 -0.25 13.26 -14.55
CA GLN A 244 0.21 14.63 -14.34
C GLN A 244 1.72 14.71 -14.56
N THR A 245 2.14 15.53 -15.53
CA THR A 245 3.55 15.79 -15.82
C THR A 245 3.80 17.29 -15.73
N GLY A 246 4.69 17.69 -14.82
CA GLY A 246 5.01 19.10 -14.52
C GLY A 246 4.83 19.39 -13.03
N ASN A 247 4.57 20.64 -12.66
CA ASN A 247 4.53 21.05 -11.26
C ASN A 247 3.17 21.65 -10.86
N ASN A 248 2.76 21.41 -9.62
CA ASN A 248 1.55 21.99 -9.03
C ASN A 248 0.27 21.70 -9.83
N ASN A 249 0.17 20.54 -10.48
CA ASN A 249 -1.06 20.14 -11.14
C ASN A 249 -2.02 19.50 -10.13
N LEU A 250 -3.31 19.80 -10.26
CA LEU A 250 -4.39 19.25 -9.46
C LEU A 250 -5.37 18.47 -10.34
N ALA A 251 -5.57 17.20 -10.05
CA ALA A 251 -6.52 16.33 -10.73
C ALA A 251 -7.47 15.69 -9.72
N THR A 252 -8.77 15.81 -9.97
CA THR A 252 -9.81 15.14 -9.17
C THR A 252 -10.73 14.34 -10.07
N VAL A 253 -10.89 13.06 -9.77
CA VAL A 253 -11.87 12.19 -10.41
C VAL A 253 -12.81 11.65 -9.34
N SER A 254 -14.11 11.86 -9.54
CA SER A 254 -15.15 11.29 -8.68
C SER A 254 -16.15 10.51 -9.52
N LYS A 255 -16.32 9.23 -9.21
CA LYS A 255 -17.24 8.32 -9.89
C LYS A 255 -18.19 7.63 -8.95
N THR A 256 -19.45 7.65 -9.33
CA THR A 256 -20.50 6.91 -8.65
C THR A 256 -21.23 5.97 -9.60
N MET A 257 -21.76 4.88 -9.04
CA MET A 257 -22.49 3.83 -9.76
C MET A 257 -21.62 3.08 -10.79
N ASN A 258 -22.22 2.47 -11.80
CA ASN A 258 -21.52 1.53 -12.69
C ASN A 258 -21.10 2.17 -14.02
N PHE A 259 -20.07 1.58 -14.65
CA PHE A 259 -19.65 1.84 -16.03
C PHE A 259 -19.19 3.29 -16.32
N ASN A 260 -18.20 3.78 -15.56
CA ASN A 260 -17.58 5.07 -15.83
C ASN A 260 -16.09 4.94 -16.14
N GLU A 261 -15.68 5.43 -17.31
CA GLU A 261 -14.32 5.53 -17.78
C GLU A 261 -13.90 7.00 -17.82
N SER A 262 -12.75 7.33 -17.22
CA SER A 262 -12.26 8.70 -17.19
C SER A 262 -10.76 8.78 -17.35
N GLU A 263 -10.32 9.79 -18.08
CA GLU A 263 -8.92 10.08 -18.25
C GLU A 263 -8.64 11.58 -18.02
N ILE A 264 -7.71 11.88 -17.12
CA ILE A 264 -7.13 13.22 -16.97
C ILE A 264 -5.66 13.15 -17.40
N ARG A 265 -5.28 13.97 -18.38
CA ARG A 265 -3.88 14.22 -18.75
C ARG A 265 -3.56 15.70 -18.59
N GLN A 266 -2.63 16.02 -17.69
CA GLN A 266 -2.13 17.38 -17.48
C GLN A 266 -0.64 17.43 -17.82
N LEU A 267 -0.28 18.22 -18.83
CA LEU A 267 1.09 18.46 -19.23
C LEU A 267 1.42 19.94 -19.11
N GLY A 268 2.26 20.29 -18.14
CA GLY A 268 2.64 21.66 -17.80
C GLY A 268 2.43 21.93 -16.31
N ASN A 269 2.28 23.19 -15.93
CA ASN A 269 2.24 23.61 -14.54
C ASN A 269 0.90 24.24 -14.16
N LEU A 270 0.51 24.12 -12.88
CA LEU A 270 -0.67 24.81 -12.33
C LEU A 270 -2.00 24.46 -13.03
N ASN A 271 -2.08 23.29 -13.66
CA ASN A 271 -3.32 22.85 -14.29
C ASN A 271 -4.27 22.26 -13.24
N THR A 272 -5.57 22.57 -13.37
CA THR A 272 -6.65 22.01 -12.55
C THR A 272 -7.66 21.30 -13.45
N ALA A 273 -7.89 20.02 -13.19
CA ALA A 273 -8.84 19.19 -13.92
C ALA A 273 -9.75 18.44 -12.96
N THR A 274 -11.06 18.54 -13.17
CA THR A 274 -12.06 17.79 -12.40
C THR A 274 -12.98 17.01 -13.33
N ILE A 275 -13.07 15.70 -13.12
CA ILE A 275 -14.08 14.84 -13.75
C ILE A 275 -15.03 14.34 -12.68
N THR A 276 -16.34 14.52 -12.90
CA THR A 276 -17.39 13.89 -12.12
C THR A 276 -18.28 13.06 -13.04
N GLN A 277 -18.35 11.75 -12.83
CA GLN A 277 -19.25 10.90 -13.61
C GLN A 277 -20.18 10.13 -12.68
N ASN A 278 -21.48 10.28 -12.93
CA ASN A 278 -22.53 9.52 -12.30
C ASN A 278 -23.03 8.52 -13.34
N GLY A 279 -22.64 7.27 -13.15
CA GLY A 279 -22.99 6.18 -14.06
C GLY A 279 -24.46 5.80 -13.96
N THR A 280 -24.71 4.51 -14.13
CA THR A 280 -26.05 3.94 -14.01
C THR A 280 -26.10 2.85 -12.96
N THR A 281 -27.27 2.63 -12.38
CA THR A 281 -27.55 1.48 -11.51
C THR A 281 -27.68 0.17 -12.30
N ALA A 282 -27.81 0.24 -13.62
CA ALA A 282 -27.90 -0.94 -14.47
C ALA A 282 -26.66 -1.83 -14.33
N THR A 283 -26.87 -3.14 -14.38
CA THR A 283 -25.81 -4.17 -14.32
C THR A 283 -25.19 -4.47 -15.68
N ALA A 284 -25.79 -3.94 -16.77
CA ALA A 284 -25.26 -3.96 -18.13
C ALA A 284 -25.62 -2.65 -18.84
N ALA A 285 -24.63 -1.79 -19.07
CA ALA A 285 -24.79 -0.55 -19.82
C ALA A 285 -23.50 -0.20 -20.56
N GLN A 286 -23.61 0.66 -21.58
CA GLN A 286 -22.44 1.26 -22.20
C GLN A 286 -21.85 2.32 -21.27
N PRO A 287 -20.51 2.39 -21.15
CA PRO A 287 -19.86 3.27 -20.20
C PRO A 287 -20.01 4.75 -20.58
N ASN A 288 -20.01 5.60 -19.56
CA ASN A 288 -19.70 7.01 -19.75
C ASN A 288 -18.18 7.15 -19.92
N VAL A 289 -17.73 7.84 -20.96
CA VAL A 289 -16.32 8.14 -21.23
C VAL A 289 -16.10 9.65 -21.11
N ALA A 290 -15.25 10.04 -20.16
CA ALA A 290 -14.85 11.42 -19.93
C ALA A 290 -13.34 11.59 -20.11
N MET A 291 -12.92 12.59 -20.86
CA MET A 291 -11.50 12.87 -21.04
C MET A 291 -11.22 14.37 -20.88
N ILE A 292 -10.24 14.71 -20.05
CA ILE A 292 -9.67 16.06 -19.96
C ILE A 292 -8.20 15.97 -20.33
N MET A 293 -7.81 16.75 -21.33
CA MET A 293 -6.41 16.97 -21.70
C MET A 293 -6.09 18.46 -21.57
N GLN A 294 -5.12 18.79 -20.71
CA GLN A 294 -4.61 20.15 -20.55
C GLN A 294 -3.15 20.17 -20.96
N LEU A 295 -2.86 20.90 -22.03
CA LEU A 295 -1.51 21.18 -22.50
C LEU A 295 -1.22 22.64 -22.16
N GLY A 296 -0.08 22.91 -21.54
CA GLY A 296 0.30 24.26 -21.12
C GLY A 296 0.11 24.50 -19.63
N ASN A 297 0.06 25.78 -19.23
CA ASN A 297 0.03 26.17 -17.82
C ASN A 297 -1.30 26.84 -17.46
N ASN A 298 -1.73 26.71 -16.20
CA ASN A 298 -2.93 27.37 -15.65
C ASN A 298 -4.25 26.96 -16.34
N GLY A 299 -4.30 25.77 -16.95
CA GLY A 299 -5.54 25.22 -17.47
C GLY A 299 -6.54 24.98 -16.35
N ASN A 300 -7.82 25.30 -16.57
CA ASN A 300 -8.91 24.94 -15.67
C ASN A 300 -10.02 24.26 -16.47
N ALA A 301 -10.24 22.97 -16.21
CA ALA A 301 -11.23 22.17 -16.91
C ALA A 301 -12.08 21.39 -15.92
N THR A 302 -13.41 21.44 -16.11
CA THR A 302 -14.37 20.65 -15.36
C THR A 302 -15.29 19.93 -16.34
N LEU A 303 -15.47 18.62 -16.14
CA LEU A 303 -16.34 17.78 -16.95
C LEU A 303 -17.26 16.99 -16.03
N ALA A 304 -18.56 17.14 -16.23
CA ALA A 304 -19.60 16.38 -15.53
C ALA A 304 -20.44 15.56 -16.51
N GLN A 305 -20.69 14.29 -16.20
CA GLN A 305 -21.60 13.43 -16.96
C GLN A 305 -22.52 12.64 -16.03
N THR A 306 -23.77 12.45 -16.44
CA THR A 306 -24.75 11.63 -15.73
C THR A 306 -25.46 10.72 -16.72
N GLY A 307 -25.67 9.44 -16.38
CA GLY A 307 -26.42 8.48 -17.18
C GLY A 307 -25.55 7.35 -17.73
N SER A 308 -25.80 6.93 -18.97
CA SER A 308 -25.02 5.91 -19.67
C SER A 308 -24.73 6.34 -21.12
N ASN A 309 -23.70 5.76 -21.73
CA ASN A 309 -23.28 6.04 -23.12
C ASN A 309 -22.92 7.52 -23.42
N ASN A 310 -22.55 8.32 -22.42
CA ASN A 310 -22.09 9.67 -22.65
C ASN A 310 -20.60 9.68 -23.03
N ARG A 311 -20.20 10.47 -24.02
CA ARG A 311 -18.79 10.68 -24.37
C ARG A 311 -18.49 12.17 -24.41
N ALA A 312 -17.51 12.61 -23.62
CA ALA A 312 -17.12 14.02 -23.56
C ALA A 312 -15.60 14.14 -23.48
N THR A 313 -15.07 15.14 -24.19
CA THR A 313 -13.64 15.44 -24.22
C THR A 313 -13.43 16.94 -24.12
N ILE A 314 -12.60 17.37 -23.18
CA ILE A 314 -12.07 18.74 -23.10
C ILE A 314 -10.60 18.67 -23.48
N VAL A 315 -10.19 19.47 -24.47
CA VAL A 315 -8.78 19.69 -24.79
C VAL A 315 -8.49 21.18 -24.63
N GLN A 316 -7.62 21.53 -23.70
CA GLN A 316 -7.08 22.88 -23.53
C GLN A 316 -5.62 22.88 -23.98
N ARG A 317 -5.21 23.94 -24.69
CA ARG A 317 -3.87 24.17 -25.22
C ARG A 317 -3.34 25.51 -24.77
#